data_AF-A0A412IJR9-F1
#
_entry.id   AF-A0A412IJR9-F1
#
_cell.length_a   1.000
_cell.length_b   1.000
_cell.length_c   1.000
_cell.angle_alpha   90.00
_cell.angle_beta   90.00
_cell.angle_gamma   90.00
#
_symmetry.space_group_name_H-M   'P 1'
#
loop_
_entity.id
_entity.type
_entity.pdbx_description
1 polymer ?
#
loop_
_entity_poly.entity_id
_entity_poly.type
_entity_poly.pdbx_seq_one_letter_code
_entity_poly.pdbx_strand_id
1 'polypeptide(L)'
;MIQMNNSVLMTIDMFNKLTGHETLHPQICMIDLSKTNLSEDIRIMCDFYGLLYYNSPKQSKVSEKEWLRLIYPGEMIEIPSKQHRHADYYSGVLFHPDLLCDTSLENRIETYPKRCRCRGALTEHEQQIITDNLQEIGEELHHAIDRYSASIIASHIELLLNYCVRFCSQ
;
A
#
# COMPACT_ATOMS: atom_id res chain seq x y z
N MET A 1 17.11 -0.77 -17.87
CA MET A 1 16.73 0.43 -17.09
C MET A 1 16.07 1.42 -18.03
N ILE A 2 14.77 1.27 -18.20
CA ILE A 2 13.96 2.17 -19.03
C ILE A 2 13.62 3.40 -18.19
N GLN A 3 14.22 4.55 -18.50
CA GLN A 3 13.70 5.84 -18.03
C GLN A 3 12.45 6.16 -18.85
N MET A 4 11.27 5.97 -18.27
CA MET A 4 10.04 6.52 -18.83
C MET A 4 10.02 8.04 -18.60
N ASN A 5 9.68 8.81 -19.64
CA ASN A 5 9.62 10.28 -19.65
C ASN A 5 8.87 10.87 -18.45
N ASN A 6 9.28 12.07 -18.03
CA ASN A 6 8.78 12.92 -16.92
C ASN A 6 7.27 13.29 -16.92
N SER A 7 6.38 12.53 -17.59
CA SER A 7 4.95 12.87 -17.72
C SER A 7 4.00 11.74 -17.32
N VAL A 8 4.47 10.51 -17.16
CA VAL A 8 3.60 9.36 -16.83
C VAL A 8 3.72 9.05 -15.34
N LEU A 9 2.61 9.13 -14.63
CA LEU A 9 2.49 8.71 -13.23
C LEU A 9 1.98 7.28 -13.16
N MET A 10 2.37 6.56 -12.11
CA MET A 10 1.79 5.29 -11.75
C MET A 10 0.43 5.52 -11.13
N THR A 11 -0.60 5.06 -11.84
CA THR A 11 -1.98 5.01 -11.37
C THR A 11 -2.31 3.62 -10.80
N ILE A 12 -3.40 3.51 -10.04
CA ILE A 12 -3.90 2.21 -9.54
C ILE A 12 -4.24 1.26 -10.69
N ASP A 13 -4.92 1.74 -11.74
CA ASP A 13 -5.24 0.93 -12.92
C ASP A 13 -3.98 0.40 -13.61
N MET A 14 -2.95 1.24 -13.77
CA MET A 14 -1.68 0.82 -14.35
C MET A 14 -0.96 -0.18 -13.45
N PHE A 15 -0.97 0.01 -12.13
CA PHE A 15 -0.45 -0.96 -11.17
C PHE A 15 -1.16 -2.32 -11.30
N ASN A 16 -2.50 -2.35 -11.34
CA ASN A 16 -3.28 -3.58 -11.48
C ASN A 16 -2.95 -4.32 -12.77
N LYS A 17 -2.85 -3.60 -13.89
CA LYS A 17 -2.47 -4.17 -15.19
C LYS A 17 -1.07 -4.77 -15.18
N LEU A 18 -0.11 -4.09 -14.55
CA LEU A 18 1.28 -4.58 -14.46
C LEU A 18 1.40 -5.80 -13.53
N THR A 19 0.59 -5.86 -12.49
CA THR A 19 0.64 -6.90 -11.47
C THR A 19 -0.29 -8.08 -11.74
N GLY A 20 -1.21 -7.95 -12.70
CA GLY A 20 -2.12 -9.01 -13.13
C GLY A 20 -3.37 -9.14 -12.26
N HIS A 21 -3.81 -8.04 -11.64
CA HIS A 21 -4.98 -8.02 -10.75
C HIS A 21 -6.25 -7.60 -11.46
N GLU A 22 -7.35 -8.19 -11.00
CA GLU A 22 -8.68 -7.71 -11.28
C GLU A 22 -8.93 -6.40 -10.51
N THR A 23 -9.46 -5.39 -11.18
CA THR A 23 -9.84 -4.13 -10.54
C THR A 23 -11.20 -4.27 -9.89
N LEU A 24 -11.23 -4.51 -8.57
CA LEU A 24 -12.46 -4.54 -7.78
C LEU A 24 -13.02 -3.13 -7.52
N HIS A 25 -12.13 -2.14 -7.34
CA HIS A 25 -12.50 -0.75 -7.12
C HIS A 25 -11.55 0.20 -7.90
N PRO A 26 -12.05 1.28 -8.52
CA PRO A 26 -11.21 2.17 -9.34
C PRO A 26 -10.20 3.00 -8.53
N GLN A 27 -10.50 3.30 -7.26
CA GLN A 27 -9.68 4.19 -6.41
C GLN A 27 -8.88 3.48 -5.31
N ILE A 28 -8.94 2.15 -5.21
CA ILE A 28 -8.20 1.39 -4.19
C ILE A 28 -7.86 0.00 -4.71
N CYS A 29 -6.70 -0.52 -4.32
CA CYS A 29 -6.29 -1.88 -4.63
C CYS A 29 -5.47 -2.48 -3.49
N MET A 30 -5.66 -3.76 -3.21
CA MET A 30 -4.79 -4.53 -2.32
C MET A 30 -3.48 -4.87 -3.03
N ILE A 31 -2.36 -4.76 -2.31
CA ILE A 31 -1.04 -5.09 -2.86
C ILE A 31 -0.85 -6.60 -2.78
N ASP A 32 -0.72 -7.22 -3.95
CA ASP A 32 -0.24 -8.58 -4.10
C ASP A 32 0.74 -8.64 -5.28
N LEU A 33 1.97 -9.09 -5.06
CA LEU A 33 3.00 -9.19 -6.11
C LEU A 33 3.23 -10.64 -6.56
N SER A 34 2.39 -11.58 -6.12
CA SER A 34 2.53 -13.01 -6.41
C SER A 34 2.39 -13.33 -7.91
N LYS A 35 1.51 -12.61 -8.62
CA LYS A 35 1.19 -12.84 -10.04
C LYS A 35 1.99 -11.99 -11.02
N THR A 36 2.72 -11.00 -10.53
CA THR A 36 3.39 -10.01 -11.37
C THR A 36 4.48 -10.69 -12.23
N ASN A 37 4.63 -10.35 -13.51
CA ASN A 37 5.61 -11.01 -14.41
C ASN A 37 6.46 -9.99 -15.18
N LEU A 38 7.00 -9.02 -14.46
CA LEU A 38 7.85 -7.97 -15.03
C LEU A 38 9.24 -8.48 -15.38
N SER A 39 9.74 -8.10 -16.55
CA SER A 39 11.08 -8.43 -17.05
C SER A 39 12.18 -7.50 -16.50
N GLU A 40 11.85 -6.24 -16.24
CA GLU A 40 12.74 -5.23 -15.64
C GLU A 40 12.04 -4.54 -14.47
N ASP A 41 12.83 -3.97 -13.57
CA ASP A 41 12.29 -3.16 -12.47
C ASP A 41 11.72 -1.86 -13.04
N ILE A 42 10.57 -1.45 -12.51
CA ILE A 42 9.90 -0.21 -12.89
C ILE A 42 10.13 0.81 -11.78
N ARG A 43 10.62 2.00 -12.15
CA ARG A 43 10.72 3.16 -11.25
C ARG A 43 9.92 4.32 -11.82
N ILE A 44 8.94 4.78 -11.07
CA ILE A 44 7.94 5.74 -11.55
C ILE A 44 7.34 6.50 -10.37
N MET A 45 6.96 7.77 -10.57
CA MET A 45 6.23 8.52 -9.54
C MET A 45 4.78 8.06 -9.48
N CYS A 46 4.20 7.84 -8.30
CA CYS A 46 2.79 7.45 -8.15
C CYS A 46 1.85 8.65 -7.97
N ASP A 47 0.57 8.49 -8.29
CA ASP A 47 -0.50 9.46 -8.00
C ASP A 47 -1.35 9.09 -6.77
N PHE A 48 -1.00 8.00 -6.09
CA PHE A 48 -1.73 7.43 -4.97
C PHE A 48 -0.91 7.42 -3.68
N TYR A 49 -1.61 7.20 -2.57
CA TYR A 49 -1.01 6.73 -1.32
C TYR A 49 -0.86 5.21 -1.35
N GLY A 50 0.10 4.69 -0.60
CA GLY A 50 0.33 3.25 -0.50
C GLY A 50 0.87 2.88 0.87
N LEU A 51 0.14 2.08 1.63
CA LEU A 51 0.66 1.47 2.84
C LEU A 51 1.38 0.19 2.45
N LEU A 52 2.71 0.19 2.54
CA LEU A 52 3.56 -0.96 2.29
C LEU A 52 3.89 -1.63 3.62
N TYR A 53 3.57 -2.92 3.72
CA TYR A 53 3.85 -3.75 4.88
C TYR A 53 4.70 -4.95 4.45
N TYR A 54 5.91 -5.04 5.00
CA TYR A 54 6.85 -6.11 4.70
C TYR A 54 6.49 -7.37 5.49
N ASN A 55 6.10 -8.42 4.78
CA ASN A 55 5.80 -9.71 5.37
C ASN A 55 6.96 -10.69 5.06
N SER A 56 7.65 -11.16 6.09
CA SER A 56 8.71 -12.16 5.94
C SER A 56 8.46 -13.35 6.87
N PRO A 57 8.33 -14.57 6.33
CA PRO A 57 8.13 -15.79 7.13
C PRO A 57 9.38 -16.19 7.91
N LYS A 58 10.54 -15.61 7.58
CA LYS A 58 11.77 -15.75 8.36
C LYS A 58 12.04 -14.37 8.92
N GLN A 59 12.06 -14.21 10.25
CA GLN A 59 12.53 -12.98 10.92
C GLN A 59 14.03 -12.76 10.61
N SER A 60 14.35 -12.53 9.35
CA SER A 60 15.69 -12.39 8.86
C SER A 60 16.18 -11.04 9.32
N LYS A 61 17.40 -11.05 9.87
CA LYS A 61 18.15 -9.88 10.36
C LYS A 61 18.44 -8.91 9.22
N VAL A 62 17.43 -8.30 8.64
CA VAL A 62 17.59 -7.23 7.67
C VAL A 62 17.25 -5.94 8.41
N SER A 63 18.21 -5.47 9.21
CA SER A 63 18.09 -4.27 10.05
C SER A 63 17.94 -2.97 9.27
N GLU A 64 17.84 -3.03 7.94
CA GLU A 64 17.82 -1.88 7.04
C GLU A 64 16.53 -1.76 6.22
N LYS A 65 15.60 -2.73 6.30
CA LYS A 65 14.32 -2.64 5.58
C LYS A 65 13.27 -1.87 6.40
N GLU A 66 12.52 -1.01 5.73
CA GLU A 66 11.30 -0.42 6.28
C GLU A 66 10.23 -1.52 6.33
N TRP A 67 9.89 -1.98 7.54
CA TRP A 67 8.87 -3.01 7.77
C TRP A 67 7.47 -2.49 7.49
N LEU A 68 7.27 -1.20 7.70
CA LEU A 68 6.02 -0.52 7.40
C LEU A 68 6.32 0.89 6.91
N ARG A 69 5.68 1.28 5.80
CA ARG A 69 5.80 2.63 5.25
C ARG A 69 4.54 3.06 4.52
N LEU A 70 4.06 4.27 4.81
CA LEU A 70 3.09 4.96 3.96
C LEU A 70 3.83 5.84 2.94
N ILE A 71 3.69 5.51 1.66
CA ILE A 71 4.08 6.36 0.53
C ILE A 71 2.93 7.31 0.16
N TYR A 72 3.25 8.41 -0.51
CA TYR A 72 2.31 9.47 -0.85
C TYR A 72 2.37 9.86 -2.34
N PRO A 73 1.33 10.51 -2.89
CA PRO A 73 1.32 10.97 -4.28
C PRO A 73 2.51 11.87 -4.60
N GLY A 74 3.13 11.66 -5.76
CA GLY A 74 4.35 12.33 -6.20
C GLY A 74 5.64 11.65 -5.73
N GLU A 75 5.56 10.60 -4.92
CA GLU A 75 6.73 9.84 -4.51
C GLU A 75 7.17 8.84 -5.59
N MET A 76 8.49 8.65 -5.75
CA MET A 76 9.05 7.63 -6.63
C MET A 76 8.95 6.24 -5.98
N ILE A 77 8.25 5.32 -6.65
CA ILE A 77 8.12 3.93 -6.23
C ILE A 77 8.94 3.00 -7.12
N GLU A 78 9.20 1.78 -6.62
CA GLU A 78 9.85 0.71 -7.37
C GLU A 78 8.98 -0.55 -7.36
N ILE A 79 8.72 -1.13 -8.54
CA ILE A 79 8.09 -2.44 -8.68
C ILE A 79 9.15 -3.42 -9.19
N PRO A 80 9.55 -4.43 -8.40
CA PRO A 80 10.62 -5.33 -8.76
C PRO A 80 10.21 -6.31 -9.87
N SER A 81 11.15 -6.54 -10.78
CA SER A 81 11.10 -7.61 -11.77
C SER A 81 10.97 -8.98 -11.11
N LYS A 82 10.61 -9.99 -11.92
CA LYS A 82 10.58 -11.38 -11.44
C LYS A 82 11.94 -11.88 -10.95
N GLN A 83 13.05 -11.37 -11.50
CA GLN A 83 14.40 -11.77 -11.11
C GLN A 83 14.84 -11.14 -9.77
N HIS A 84 14.39 -9.92 -9.49
CA HIS A 84 14.71 -9.21 -8.24
C HIS A 84 13.65 -9.37 -7.15
N ARG A 85 12.57 -10.11 -7.42
CA ARG A 85 11.63 -10.50 -6.36
C ARG A 85 12.26 -11.53 -5.45
N HIS A 86 12.55 -11.11 -4.23
CA HIS A 86 12.90 -11.99 -3.13
C HIS A 86 11.67 -12.79 -2.68
N ALA A 87 11.90 -13.87 -1.92
CA ALA A 87 10.83 -14.65 -1.30
C ALA A 87 10.02 -13.86 -0.26
N ASP A 88 10.54 -12.71 0.16
CA ASP A 88 9.84 -11.74 1.00
C ASP A 88 8.92 -10.88 0.14
N TYR A 89 7.66 -10.77 0.54
CA TYR A 89 6.64 -10.04 -0.21
C TYR A 89 6.11 -8.86 0.59
N TYR A 90 5.81 -7.78 -0.11
CA TYR A 90 5.04 -6.68 0.47
C TYR A 90 3.56 -7.01 0.34
N SER A 91 2.85 -6.90 1.46
CA SER A 91 1.39 -6.79 1.50
C SER A 91 1.01 -5.34 1.77
N GLY A 92 -0.26 -4.98 1.58
CA GLY A 92 -0.70 -3.63 1.87
C GLY A 92 -1.85 -3.18 1.01
N VAL A 93 -2.01 -1.86 0.92
CA VAL A 93 -3.12 -1.24 0.19
C VAL A 93 -2.67 0.06 -0.48
N LEU A 94 -3.09 0.26 -1.73
CA LEU A 94 -2.93 1.48 -2.50
C LEU A 94 -4.27 2.18 -2.61
N PHE A 95 -4.32 3.50 -2.43
CA PHE A 95 -5.56 4.27 -2.53
C PHE A 95 -5.31 5.66 -3.10
N HIS A 96 -6.19 6.08 -4.01
CA HIS A 96 -6.14 7.37 -4.66
C HIS A 96 -6.67 8.46 -3.72
N PRO A 97 -6.14 9.71 -3.75
CA PRO A 97 -6.64 10.81 -2.93
C PRO A 97 -8.15 11.04 -3.04
N ASP A 98 -8.72 10.89 -4.24
CA ASP A 98 -10.17 11.04 -4.49
C ASP A 98 -11.05 10.09 -3.64
N LEU A 99 -10.52 8.96 -3.15
CA LEU A 99 -11.24 8.08 -2.24
C LEU A 99 -11.53 8.76 -0.90
N LEU A 100 -10.71 9.75 -0.53
CA LEU A 100 -10.76 10.41 0.75
C LEU A 100 -11.67 11.65 0.74
N CYS A 101 -12.10 12.13 -0.42
CA CYS A 101 -12.93 13.34 -0.52
C CYS A 101 -14.18 13.24 0.36
N ASP A 102 -14.47 14.32 1.11
CA ASP A 102 -15.60 14.41 2.05
C ASP A 102 -15.52 13.41 3.24
N THR A 103 -14.34 12.87 3.54
CA THR A 103 -14.11 11.98 4.70
C THR A 103 -13.31 12.68 5.81
N SER A 104 -13.33 12.11 7.02
CA SER A 104 -12.50 12.59 8.14
C SER A 104 -10.99 12.48 7.85
N LEU A 105 -10.59 11.54 6.99
CA LEU A 105 -9.19 11.26 6.69
C LEU A 105 -8.58 12.29 5.73
N GLU A 106 -9.38 12.92 4.86
CA GLU A 106 -8.92 13.91 3.87
C GLU A 106 -8.01 14.98 4.47
N ASN A 107 -8.46 15.59 5.56
CA ASN A 107 -7.76 16.70 6.20
C ASN A 107 -6.56 16.26 7.05
N ARG A 108 -6.39 14.94 7.27
CA ARG A 108 -5.36 14.39 8.15
C ARG A 108 -4.30 13.61 7.41
N ILE A 109 -4.59 13.11 6.20
CA ILE A 109 -3.76 12.15 5.47
C ILE A 109 -2.32 12.63 5.29
N GLU A 110 -2.09 13.92 5.02
CA GLU A 110 -0.76 14.49 4.81
C GLU A 110 0.20 14.35 6.01
N THR A 111 -0.35 14.17 7.21
CA THR A 111 0.44 14.00 8.44
C THR A 111 0.92 12.56 8.65
N TYR A 112 0.33 11.57 7.97
CA TYR A 112 0.62 10.16 8.19
C TYR A 112 1.94 9.68 7.56
N PRO A 113 2.37 10.09 6.35
CA PRO A 113 3.59 9.56 5.72
C PRO A 113 4.87 9.67 6.56
N LYS A 114 4.97 10.73 7.36
CA LYS A 114 6.11 10.94 8.28
C LYS A 114 6.01 10.09 9.56
N ARG A 115 4.81 9.67 9.94
CA ARG A 115 4.52 8.94 11.19
C ARG A 115 4.41 7.43 10.98
N CYS A 116 3.89 7.00 9.83
CA CYS A 116 3.80 5.60 9.42
C CYS A 116 5.08 5.17 8.69
N ARG A 117 6.21 5.13 9.41
CA ARG A 117 7.50 4.66 8.87
C ARG A 117 8.28 3.94 9.97
N CYS A 118 8.28 2.61 9.90
CA CYS A 118 8.93 1.72 10.85
C CYS A 118 10.14 1.03 10.20
N ARG A 119 11.33 1.13 10.80
CA ARG A 119 12.54 0.38 10.38
C ARG A 119 12.81 -0.87 11.21
N GLY A 120 12.10 -1.04 12.33
CA GLY A 120 12.19 -2.20 13.22
C GLY A 120 11.15 -3.26 12.87
N ALA A 121 11.43 -4.51 13.24
CA ALA A 121 10.47 -5.59 13.12
C ALA A 121 9.28 -5.34 14.04
N LEU A 122 8.07 -5.53 13.49
CA LEU A 122 6.84 -5.51 14.27
C LEU A 122 6.71 -6.82 15.07
N THR A 123 6.11 -6.74 16.24
CA THR A 123 5.76 -7.93 17.03
C THR A 123 4.69 -8.76 16.32
N GLU A 124 4.61 -10.06 16.62
CA GLU A 124 3.58 -10.94 16.03
C GLU A 124 2.15 -10.40 16.23
N HIS A 125 1.89 -9.79 17.39
CA HIS A 125 0.59 -9.18 17.67
C HIS A 125 0.29 -7.98 16.77
N GLU A 126 1.26 -7.10 16.53
CA GLU A 126 1.10 -5.93 15.65
C GLU A 126 0.94 -6.35 14.19
N GLN A 127 1.69 -7.37 13.76
CA GLN A 127 1.56 -7.98 12.44
C GLN A 127 0.15 -8.54 12.22
N GLN A 128 -0.41 -9.22 13.23
CA GLN A 128 -1.78 -9.73 13.17
C GLN A 128 -2.80 -8.59 13.03
N ILE A 129 -2.69 -7.54 13.86
CA ILE A 129 -3.60 -6.38 13.78
C ILE A 129 -3.60 -5.75 12.38
N ILE A 130 -2.42 -5.55 11.79
CA ILE A 130 -2.30 -5.00 10.42
C ILE A 130 -2.95 -5.94 9.41
N THR A 131 -2.68 -7.23 9.51
CA THR A 131 -3.21 -8.24 8.58
C THR A 131 -4.73 -8.31 8.63
N ASP A 132 -5.31 -8.30 9.84
CA ASP A 132 -6.76 -8.30 10.04
C ASP A 132 -7.40 -7.04 9.43
N ASN A 133 -6.84 -5.86 9.68
CA ASN A 133 -7.34 -4.61 9.09
C ASN A 133 -7.26 -4.60 7.56
N LEU A 134 -6.17 -5.15 6.98
CA LEU A 134 -6.05 -5.28 5.54
C LEU A 134 -7.09 -6.26 4.96
N GLN A 135 -7.41 -7.34 5.69
CA GLN A 135 -8.45 -8.28 5.30
C GLN A 135 -9.83 -7.59 5.29
N GLU A 136 -10.19 -6.85 6.34
CA GLU A 136 -11.46 -6.11 6.42
C GLU A 136 -11.61 -5.09 5.27
N ILE A 137 -10.52 -4.40 4.90
CA ILE A 137 -10.50 -3.52 3.72
C ILE A 137 -10.76 -4.33 2.45
N GLY A 138 -10.06 -5.46 2.29
CA GLY A 138 -10.21 -6.34 1.13
C GLY A 138 -11.62 -6.92 0.99
N GLU A 139 -12.27 -7.27 2.10
CA GLU A 139 -13.66 -7.73 2.14
C GLU A 139 -14.63 -6.63 1.68
N GLU A 140 -14.44 -5.38 2.14
CA GLU A 140 -15.23 -4.25 1.69
C GLU A 140 -15.15 -4.02 0.17
N LEU A 141 -13.99 -4.29 -0.46
CA LEU A 141 -13.84 -4.17 -1.92
C LEU A 141 -14.67 -5.18 -2.72
N HIS A 142 -15.15 -6.26 -2.10
CA HIS A 142 -16.03 -7.24 -2.76
C HIS A 142 -17.51 -6.84 -2.69
N HIS A 143 -17.86 -5.82 -1.90
CA HIS A 143 -19.20 -5.26 -1.92
C HIS A 143 -19.41 -4.36 -3.15
N ALA A 144 -20.66 -4.21 -3.55
CA ALA A 144 -21.00 -3.33 -4.66
C ALA A 144 -20.66 -1.88 -4.28
N ILE A 145 -20.04 -1.15 -5.21
CA ILE A 145 -19.72 0.27 -5.00
C ILE A 145 -21.02 1.05 -4.90
N ASP A 146 -21.30 1.56 -3.71
CA ASP A 146 -22.46 2.37 -3.40
C ASP A 146 -22.05 3.72 -2.79
N ARG A 147 -23.05 4.52 -2.37
CA ARG A 147 -22.81 5.86 -1.81
C ARG A 147 -22.10 5.87 -0.45
N TYR A 148 -21.95 4.71 0.19
CA TYR A 148 -21.34 4.54 1.50
C TYR A 148 -19.94 3.95 1.43
N SER A 149 -19.64 3.17 0.37
CA SER A 149 -18.36 2.45 0.22
C SER A 149 -17.14 3.33 0.47
N ALA A 150 -17.05 4.53 -0.13
CA ALA A 150 -15.91 5.42 0.06
C ALA A 150 -15.69 5.81 1.53
N SER A 151 -16.77 6.12 2.26
CA SER A 151 -16.71 6.51 3.67
C SER A 151 -16.30 5.34 4.57
N ILE A 152 -16.81 4.13 4.29
CA ILE A 152 -16.46 2.91 5.04
C ILE A 152 -14.99 2.55 4.80
N ILE A 153 -14.56 2.49 3.54
CA ILE A 153 -13.18 2.19 3.16
C ILE A 153 -12.22 3.21 3.78
N ALA A 154 -12.51 4.52 3.66
CA ALA A 154 -11.68 5.55 4.27
C ALA A 154 -11.60 5.42 5.80
N SER A 155 -12.68 4.99 6.47
CA SER A 155 -12.69 4.74 7.92
C SER A 155 -11.81 3.54 8.30
N HIS A 156 -11.84 2.45 7.53
CA HIS A 156 -10.94 1.31 7.72
C HIS A 156 -9.48 1.70 7.48
N ILE A 157 -9.19 2.47 6.43
CA ILE A 157 -7.83 2.99 6.17
C ILE A 157 -7.38 3.86 7.34
N GLU A 158 -8.21 4.77 7.83
CA GLU A 158 -7.87 5.66 8.94
C GLU A 158 -7.55 4.87 10.21
N LEU A 159 -8.35 3.84 10.54
CA LEU A 159 -8.09 2.96 11.67
C LEU A 159 -6.74 2.25 11.52
N LEU A 160 -6.49 1.63 10.36
CA LEU A 160 -5.24 0.96 10.05
C LEU A 160 -4.04 1.92 10.20
N LEU A 161 -4.13 3.13 9.63
CA LEU A 161 -3.08 4.12 9.72
C LEU A 161 -2.83 4.57 11.18
N ASN A 162 -3.88 4.67 12.02
CA ASN A 162 -3.71 4.98 13.44
C ASN A 162 -2.96 3.88 14.19
N TYR A 163 -3.22 2.61 13.89
CA TYR A 163 -2.42 1.50 14.40
C TYR A 163 -0.97 1.60 13.94
N CYS A 164 -0.72 1.87 12.66
CA CYS A 164 0.63 2.06 12.13
C CYS A 164 1.39 3.19 12.83
N VAL A 165 0.75 4.34 13.08
CA VAL A 165 1.36 5.44 13.84
C VAL A 165 1.73 4.99 15.24
N ARG A 166 0.83 4.27 15.93
CA ARG A 166 1.10 3.73 17.26
C ARG A 166 2.33 2.83 17.24
N PHE A 167 2.41 1.89 16.30
CA PHE A 167 3.51 0.92 16.22
C PHE A 167 4.84 1.59 15.85
N CYS A 168 4.84 2.58 14.96
CA CYS A 168 6.08 3.28 14.58
C CYS A 168 6.55 4.34 15.59
N SER A 169 5.75 4.63 16.63
CA SER A 169 6.10 5.58 17.69
C SER A 169 6.66 4.94 18.97
N GLN A 170 6.78 3.61 18.99
CA GLN A 170 7.30 2.86 20.14
C GLN A 170 8.82 2.97 20.27
#